data_AF-A0A2V7FAW8-F1
#
_entry.id   AF-A0A2V7FAW8-F1
#
_cell.length_a   1.000
_cell.length_b   1.000
_cell.length_c   1.000
_cell.angle_alpha   90.00
_cell.angle_beta   90.00
_cell.angle_gamma   90.00
#
_symmetry.space_group_name_H-M   'P 1'
#
loop_
_entity.id
_entity.type
_entity.pdbx_description
1 polymer ?
#
loop_
_entity_poly.entity_id
_entity_poly.type
_entity_poly.pdbx_seq_one_letter_code
_entity_poly.pdbx_strand_id
1 'polypeptide(L)' 'MGISRGAAGSPRSPERGGVWGAISGPPILIGVDVGGTTIAAGGVTSEGEVLHDENILTHDAAAVGTLVTIE' A
#
# COMPACT_ATOMS: atom_id res chain seq x y z
N MET A 1 11.60 -26.09 58.85
CA MET A 1 12.28 -26.31 57.56
C MET A 1 11.25 -26.06 56.45
N GLY A 2 11.24 -24.87 55.86
CA GLY A 2 10.22 -24.45 54.88
C GLY A 2 10.55 -24.96 53.49
N ILE A 3 9.58 -25.58 52.81
CA ILE A 3 9.69 -25.94 51.40
C ILE A 3 9.28 -24.74 50.53
N SER A 4 10.28 -24.04 49.99
CA SER A 4 10.08 -23.04 48.94
C SER A 4 9.62 -23.73 47.66
N ARG A 5 8.35 -23.52 47.27
CA ARG A 5 7.84 -24.01 45.99
C ARG A 5 8.47 -23.18 44.87
N GLY A 6 9.37 -23.81 44.12
CA GLY A 6 10.08 -23.23 42.99
C GLY A 6 9.14 -22.68 41.91
N ALA A 7 9.63 -21.60 41.30
CA ALA A 7 9.16 -20.86 40.14
C ALA A 7 7.99 -21.45 39.34
N ALA A 8 6.93 -20.64 39.20
CA ALA A 8 5.94 -20.81 38.14
C ALA A 8 6.66 -20.92 36.79
N GLY A 9 6.35 -21.98 36.04
CA GLY A 9 6.87 -22.18 34.69
C GLY A 9 6.69 -20.93 33.86
N SER A 10 7.68 -20.63 33.02
CA SER A 10 7.71 -19.47 32.14
C SER A 10 6.34 -19.23 31.49
N PRO A 11 5.82 -17.99 31.43
CA PRO A 11 4.65 -17.68 30.62
C PRO A 11 4.94 -18.19 29.21
N ARG A 12 4.18 -19.20 28.79
CA ARG A 12 4.21 -19.73 27.45
C ARG A 12 4.09 -18.52 26.53
N SER A 13 5.17 -18.21 25.80
CA SER A 13 5.22 -17.10 24.85
C SER A 13 3.93 -17.14 24.03
N PRO A 14 3.13 -16.05 23.98
CA PRO A 14 2.02 -16.02 23.05
C PRO A 14 2.66 -16.12 21.68
N GLU A 15 2.56 -17.30 21.08
CA GLU A 15 2.56 -17.56 19.66
C GLU A 15 2.50 -16.23 18.87
N ARG A 16 3.67 -15.71 18.53
CA ARG A 16 3.85 -14.50 17.72
C ARG A 16 3.50 -14.86 16.28
N GLY A 17 2.23 -15.14 16.07
CA GLY A 17 1.67 -15.62 14.83
C GLY A 17 0.18 -15.40 14.85
N GLY A 18 -0.25 -14.20 15.24
CA GLY A 18 -1.60 -13.75 14.91
C GLY A 18 -1.74 -13.87 13.41
N VAL A 19 -2.56 -14.81 12.94
CA VAL A 19 -3.03 -14.84 11.56
C VAL A 19 -3.57 -13.45 11.29
N TRP A 20 -2.93 -12.72 10.39
CA TRP A 20 -3.53 -11.53 9.81
C TRP A 20 -4.85 -12.00 9.23
N GLY A 21 -5.96 -11.56 9.83
CA GLY A 21 -7.28 -11.92 9.36
C GLY A 21 -7.33 -11.71 7.85
N ALA A 22 -7.88 -12.68 7.13
CA ALA A 22 -8.12 -12.51 5.70
C ALA A 22 -8.76 -11.13 5.51
N ILE A 23 -8.12 -10.28 4.71
CA ILE A 23 -8.66 -8.95 4.41
C ILE A 23 -10.02 -9.22 3.76
N SER A 24 -11.10 -9.06 4.54
CA SER A 24 -12.43 -9.42 4.12
C SER A 24 -12.99 -8.26 3.32
N GLY A 25 -12.96 -8.40 2.01
CA GLY A 25 -13.47 -7.41 1.07
C GLY A 25 -13.35 -7.93 -0.36
N PRO A 26 -14.12 -7.38 -1.30
CA PRO A 26 -13.90 -7.67 -2.71
C PRO A 26 -12.45 -7.31 -3.10
N PRO A 27 -11.82 -8.08 -4.00
CA PRO A 27 -10.46 -7.78 -4.43
C PRO A 27 -10.42 -6.40 -5.10
N ILE A 28 -9.43 -5.60 -4.75
CA ILE A 28 -9.12 -4.32 -5.39
C ILE A 28 -7.74 -4.47 -6.04
N LEU A 29 -7.66 -4.16 -7.33
CA LEU A 29 -6.40 -4.08 -8.07
C LEU A 29 -5.86 -2.67 -8.01
N ILE A 30 -4.54 -2.52 -8.00
CA ILE A 30 -3.90 -1.20 -8.16
C ILE A 30 -3.49 -1.05 -9.62
N GLY A 31 -4.12 -0.10 -10.30
CA GLY A 31 -3.78 0.30 -11.66
C GLY A 31 -2.84 1.49 -11.65
N VAL A 32 -1.86 1.47 -12.55
CA VAL A 32 -0.95 2.60 -12.81
C VAL A 32 -0.93 2.84 -14.31
N ASP A 33 -1.27 4.06 -14.72
CA ASP A 33 -1.16 4.54 -16.10
C ASP A 33 -0.04 5.58 -16.20
N VAL A 34 0.82 5.42 -17.20
CA VAL A 34 1.98 6.29 -17.42
C VAL A 34 1.86 6.91 -18.82
N GLY A 35 1.35 8.14 -18.84
CA GLY A 35 1.25 8.98 -20.02
C GLY A 35 2.46 9.92 -20.17
N GLY A 36 2.54 10.59 -21.32
CA GLY A 36 3.65 11.51 -21.61
C GLY A 36 3.73 12.73 -20.68
N THR A 37 2.62 13.14 -20.09
CA THR A 37 2.50 14.35 -19.25
C THR A 37 2.11 14.04 -17.80
N THR A 38 1.74 12.79 -17.53
CA THR A 38 0.93 12.47 -16.38
C THR A 38 1.07 11.00 -15.98
N ILE A 39 1.17 10.74 -14.69
CA ILE A 39 1.07 9.40 -14.09
C ILE A 39 -0.22 9.36 -13.27
N ALA A 40 -1.12 8.45 -13.61
CA ALA A 40 -2.34 8.20 -12.86
C ALA A 40 -2.24 6.89 -12.08
N ALA A 41 -2.76 6.87 -10.85
CA ALA A 41 -2.81 5.68 -10.02
C ALA A 41 -4.17 5.54 -9.33
N GLY A 42 -4.68 4.32 -9.27
CA GLY A 42 -6.00 4.10 -8.71
C GLY A 42 -6.32 2.66 -8.32
N GLY A 43 -7.27 2.52 -7.38
CA GLY A 43 -7.86 1.23 -7.03
C GLY A 43 -8.97 0.87 -8.00
N VAL A 44 -8.97 -0.35 -8.53
CA VAL A 44 -9.94 -0.85 -9.51
C VAL A 44 -10.66 -2.08 -8.95
N THR A 45 -11.98 -2.06 -8.98
CA THR A 45 -12.82 -3.20 -8.56
C THR A 45 -12.88 -4.28 -9.65
N SER A 46 -13.42 -5.46 -9.32
CA SER A 46 -13.67 -6.52 -10.32
C SER A 46 -14.64 -6.10 -11.42
N GLU A 47 -15.51 -5.13 -11.16
CA GLU A 47 -16.48 -4.59 -12.12
C GLU A 47 -15.87 -3.45 -12.97
N GLY A 48 -14.60 -3.12 -12.74
CA GLY A 48 -13.88 -2.05 -13.45
C GLY A 48 -14.12 -0.64 -12.91
N GLU A 49 -14.73 -0.49 -11.74
CA GLU A 49 -14.91 0.82 -11.12
C GLU A 49 -13.60 1.33 -10.50
N VAL A 50 -13.28 2.62 -10.71
CA VAL A 50 -12.10 3.28 -10.15
C VAL A 50 -12.48 3.97 -8.84
N LEU A 51 -11.93 3.52 -7.71
CA LEU A 51 -12.27 3.99 -6.37
C LEU A 51 -11.42 5.18 -5.89
N HIS A 52 -10.21 5.30 -6.42
CA HIS A 52 -9.25 6.37 -6.11
C HIS A 52 -8.58 6.78 -7.41
N ASP A 53 -8.52 8.07 -7.70
CA ASP A 53 -7.87 8.62 -8.89
C ASP A 53 -6.86 9.68 -8.44
N GLU A 54 -5.60 9.27 -8.34
CA GLU A 54 -4.47 10.14 -8.06
C GLU A 54 -3.77 10.45 -9.37
N ASN A 55 -3.62 11.74 -9.67
CA ASN A 55 -3.04 12.17 -10.93
C ASN A 55 -1.86 13.11 -10.70
N ILE A 56 -0.67 12.65 -11.05
CA ILE A 56 0.59 13.38 -10.85
C ILE A 56 1.07 13.88 -12.21
N LEU A 57 1.26 15.20 -12.33
CA LEU A 57 1.92 15.76 -13.51
C LEU A 57 3.39 15.37 -13.50
N THR A 58 3.88 14.81 -14.62
CA THR A 58 5.28 14.36 -14.76
C THR A 58 6.26 15.52 -14.93
N HIS A 59 5.74 16.71 -15.22
CA HIS A 59 6.47 17.96 -15.36
C HIS A 59 5.72 19.08 -14.62
N ASP A 60 6.47 20.01 -14.03
CA ASP A 60 5.90 21.24 -13.47
C ASP A 60 5.16 22.00 -14.57
N ALA A 61 3.85 22.21 -14.40
CA ALA A 61 3.04 22.95 -15.35
C ALA A 61 3.55 24.40 -15.55
N ALA A 62 4.25 24.97 -14.55
CA ALA A 62 4.89 26.28 -14.66
C ALA A 62 6.19 26.27 -15.47
N ALA A 63 6.79 25.10 -15.71
CA ALA A 63 8.03 24.93 -16.47
C ALA A 63 7.81 24.65 -17.97
N VAL A 64 6.56 24.63 -18.45
CA VAL A 64 6.18 24.43 -19.88
C VAL A 64 6.48 25.70 -20.70
N GLY A 65 7.76 26.07 -20.75
CA GLY A 65 8.23 27.29 -21.42
C GLY A 65 9.45 27.12 -22.31
N THR A 66 10.09 25.94 -22.34
CA THR A 66 11.23 25.71 -23.25
C THR A 66 10.90 24.63 -24.26
N LEU A 67 10.33 25.05 -25.38
CA LEU A 67 10.29 24.28 -26.62
C LEU A 67 11.75 24.16 -27.11
N VAL A 68 12.34 22.97 -27.03
CA VAL A 68 13.61 22.68 -27.70
C VAL A 68 13.26 22.36 -29.15
N THR A 69 13.52 23.29 -30.05
CA THR A 69 13.54 23.02 -31.50
C THR A 69 14.77 22.18 -31.79
N ILE A 70 14.56 20.97 -32.31
CA ILE A 70 15.64 20.15 -32.86
C ILE A 70 15.79 20.59 -34.32
N GLU A 71 16.86 21.32 -34.63
CA GLU A 71 17.27 21.62 -36.02
C GLU A 71 17.93 20.40 -36.68
#